data_AF-A0A7K1LQX2-F1
#
_entry.id   AF-A0A7K1LQX2-F1
#
_cell.length_a   1.000
_cell.length_b   1.000
_cell.length_c   1.000
_cell.angle_alpha   90.00
_cell.angle_beta   90.00
_cell.angle_gamma   90.00
#
_symmetry.space_group_name_H-M   'P 1'
#
loop_
_entity.id
_entity.type
_entity.pdbx_description
1 polymer ?
#
loop_
_entity_poly.entity_id
_entity_poly.type
_entity_poly.pdbx_seq_one_letter_code
_entity_poly.pdbx_strand_id
1 'polypeptide(L)'
;MILEGFYQVSNTTLAGDEAVTTLKINQHHEIYKGHFPGRPVTPGVILMQLFKEEAERIFDRKLQLVRADNVKFISVCDPTQDNELILESHITESGEFIKLKGMAKNSVGIVLKINSLYKAG
;
A
#
# COMPACT_ATOMS: atom_id res chain seq x y z
N MET A 1 -7.29 -10.18 -0.35
CA MET A 1 -6.55 -9.27 -1.25
C MET A 1 -7.46 -8.98 -2.43
N ILE A 2 -7.58 -7.72 -2.88
CA ILE A 2 -8.45 -7.39 -4.03
C ILE A 2 -7.84 -7.87 -5.36
N LEU A 3 -6.52 -7.78 -5.50
CA LEU A 3 -5.79 -8.29 -6.66
C LEU A 3 -4.99 -9.54 -6.28
N GLU A 4 -5.57 -10.70 -6.52
CA GLU A 4 -4.94 -11.97 -6.17
C GLU A 4 -3.59 -12.14 -6.88
N GLY A 5 -2.55 -12.47 -6.13
CA GLY A 5 -1.20 -12.67 -6.67
C GLY A 5 -0.46 -11.39 -7.10
N PHE A 6 -0.98 -10.20 -6.78
CA PHE A 6 -0.32 -8.92 -7.10
C PHE A 6 0.97 -8.72 -6.31
N TYR A 7 1.00 -9.13 -5.05
CA TYR A 7 2.17 -9.00 -4.19
C TYR A 7 2.23 -10.10 -3.14
N GLN A 8 3.38 -10.21 -2.49
CA GLN A 8 3.59 -11.03 -1.30
C GLN A 8 4.18 -10.17 -0.18
N VAL A 9 3.80 -10.45 1.07
CA VAL A 9 4.40 -9.83 2.25
C VAL A 9 5.66 -10.62 2.60
N SER A 10 6.82 -9.98 2.56
CA SER A 10 8.08 -10.59 2.98
C SER A 10 8.30 -10.47 4.48
N ASN A 11 7.91 -9.32 5.06
CA ASN A 11 8.08 -9.04 6.48
C ASN A 11 7.13 -7.91 6.92
N THR A 12 6.73 -7.94 8.19
CA THR A 12 6.08 -6.81 8.86
C THR A 12 6.66 -6.68 10.27
N THR A 13 7.11 -5.48 10.63
CA THR A 13 7.54 -5.14 11.99
C THR A 13 6.62 -4.07 12.57
N LEU A 14 6.23 -4.25 13.83
CA LEU A 14 5.38 -3.31 14.57
C LEU A 14 6.14 -2.77 15.78
N ALA A 15 6.03 -1.46 16.01
CA ALA A 15 6.60 -0.76 17.16
C ALA A 15 5.63 0.31 17.64
N GLY A 16 4.71 -0.07 18.55
CA GLY A 16 3.60 0.78 18.95
C GLY A 16 2.64 1.01 17.78
N ASP A 17 2.37 2.28 17.46
CA ASP A 17 1.50 2.67 16.34
C ASP A 17 2.24 2.74 15.00
N GLU A 18 3.55 2.45 14.98
CA GLU A 18 4.36 2.42 13.75
C GLU A 18 4.44 0.99 13.19
N ALA A 19 4.28 0.87 11.88
CA ALA A 19 4.41 -0.36 11.11
C ALA A 19 5.38 -0.16 9.94
N VAL A 20 6.23 -1.16 9.71
CA VAL A 20 7.05 -1.25 8.50
C VAL A 20 6.78 -2.59 7.85
N THR A 21 6.25 -2.57 6.63
CA THR A 21 5.92 -3.77 5.84
C THR A 21 6.72 -3.79 4.56
N THR A 22 7.46 -4.87 4.31
CA THR A 22 8.18 -5.10 3.06
C THR A 22 7.36 -6.00 2.15
N LEU A 23 7.08 -5.51 0.95
CA LEU A 23 6.29 -6.18 -0.08
C LEU A 23 7.16 -6.54 -1.29
N LYS A 24 6.90 -7.70 -1.88
CA LYS A 24 7.41 -8.06 -3.20
C LYS A 24 6.26 -8.03 -4.21
N ILE A 25 6.32 -7.08 -5.14
CA ILE A 25 5.36 -6.89 -6.21
C ILE A 25 5.62 -7.91 -7.33
N ASN A 26 4.57 -8.54 -7.82
CA ASN A 26 4.64 -9.44 -8.96
C ASN A 26 4.66 -8.61 -10.26
N GLN A 27 5.84 -8.37 -10.82
CA GLN A 27 6.01 -7.64 -12.08
C GLN A 27 5.29 -8.28 -13.29
N HIS A 28 4.91 -9.57 -13.21
CA HIS A 28 4.20 -10.28 -14.27
C HIS A 28 2.67 -10.29 -14.06
N HIS A 29 2.15 -9.57 -13.07
CA HIS A 29 0.72 -9.51 -12.79
C HIS A 29 -0.06 -8.94 -13.99
N GLU A 30 -1.24 -9.51 -14.25
CA GLU A 30 -2.03 -9.19 -15.45
C GLU A 30 -2.47 -7.72 -15.55
N ILE A 31 -2.55 -7.01 -14.43
CA ILE A 31 -2.86 -5.58 -14.37
C ILE A 31 -1.95 -4.73 -15.28
N TYR A 32 -0.69 -5.15 -15.44
CA TYR A 32 0.28 -4.43 -16.26
C TYR A 32 0.03 -4.58 -17.77
N LYS A 33 -0.81 -5.55 -18.19
CA LYS A 33 -1.32 -5.60 -19.58
C LYS A 33 -2.13 -4.34 -19.91
N GLY A 34 -2.75 -3.70 -18.92
CA GLY A 34 -3.48 -2.45 -19.08
C GLY A 34 -2.75 -1.21 -18.55
N HIS A 35 -1.70 -1.36 -17.75
CA HIS A 35 -1.05 -0.24 -17.06
C HIS A 35 0.48 -0.32 -17.08
N PHE A 36 1.15 -0.02 -18.19
CA PHE A 36 0.63 0.20 -19.54
C PHE A 36 1.27 -0.85 -20.47
N PRO A 37 0.63 -1.21 -21.61
CA PRO A 37 1.27 -2.09 -22.59
C PRO A 37 2.68 -1.62 -22.97
N GLY A 38 3.68 -2.47 -22.74
CA GLY A 38 5.10 -2.18 -23.01
C GLY A 38 5.79 -1.21 -22.05
N ARG A 39 5.08 -0.67 -21.05
CA ARG A 39 5.61 0.22 -20.01
C ARG A 39 4.87 -0.02 -18.68
N PRO A 40 5.23 -1.07 -17.92
CA PRO A 40 4.54 -1.41 -16.68
C PRO A 40 4.69 -0.29 -15.64
N VAL A 41 3.58 0.10 -15.04
CA VAL A 41 3.51 1.08 -13.96
C VAL A 41 2.48 0.57 -12.96
N THR A 42 2.75 0.60 -11.67
CA THR A 42 1.73 0.27 -10.66
C THR A 42 0.69 1.38 -10.61
N PRO A 43 -0.61 1.10 -10.79
CA PRO A 43 -1.63 2.12 -10.69
C PRO A 43 -1.67 2.73 -9.29
N GLY A 44 -1.84 4.04 -9.19
CA GLY A 44 -1.82 4.76 -7.91
C GLY A 44 -2.83 4.24 -6.89
N VAL A 45 -4.03 3.87 -7.35
CA VAL A 45 -5.07 3.29 -6.49
C VAL A 45 -4.68 1.94 -5.91
N ILE A 46 -3.81 1.17 -6.59
CA ILE A 46 -3.28 -0.09 -6.04
C ILE A 46 -2.30 0.19 -4.92
N LEU A 47 -1.45 1.22 -5.05
CA LEU A 47 -0.57 1.65 -3.97
C LEU A 47 -1.36 2.07 -2.71
N MET A 48 -2.51 2.76 -2.89
CA MET A 48 -3.42 3.07 -1.78
C MET A 48 -4.02 1.80 -1.16
N GLN A 49 -4.41 0.84 -2.01
CA GLN A 49 -4.95 -0.45 -1.58
C GLN A 49 -3.95 -1.24 -0.73
N LEU A 50 -2.64 -1.17 -1.02
CA LEU A 50 -1.61 -1.84 -0.22
C LEU A 50 -1.60 -1.36 1.24
N PHE A 51 -1.80 -0.06 1.48
CA PHE A 51 -1.94 0.50 2.84
C PHE A 51 -3.22 0.05 3.54
N LYS A 52 -4.34 0.03 2.82
CA LYS A 52 -5.59 -0.51 3.35
C LYS A 52 -5.39 -1.95 3.80
N GLU A 53 -4.80 -2.79 2.94
CA GLU A 53 -4.58 -4.21 3.24
C GLU A 53 -3.53 -4.43 4.32
N GLU A 54 -2.53 -3.54 4.47
CA GLU A 54 -1.64 -3.52 5.64
C GLU A 54 -2.42 -3.31 6.92
N ALA A 55 -3.27 -2.28 6.99
CA ALA A 55 -4.12 -2.06 8.15
C ALA A 55 -5.09 -3.23 8.39
N GLU A 56 -5.68 -3.81 7.35
CA GLU A 56 -6.53 -5.00 7.50
C GLU A 56 -5.78 -6.18 8.12
N ARG A 57 -4.51 -6.40 7.74
CA ARG A 57 -3.67 -7.46 8.33
C ARG A 57 -3.32 -7.18 9.78
N ILE A 58 -2.99 -5.93 10.12
CA ILE A 58 -2.57 -5.54 11.48
C ILE A 58 -3.73 -5.66 12.47
N PHE A 59 -4.94 -5.26 12.06
CA PHE A 59 -6.13 -5.29 12.93
C PHE A 59 -7.03 -6.52 12.73
N ASP A 60 -6.63 -7.45 11.86
CA ASP A 60 -7.38 -8.66 11.49
C ASP A 60 -8.87 -8.41 11.20
N ARG A 61 -9.16 -7.39 10.39
CA ARG A 61 -10.54 -7.00 10.05
C ARG A 61 -10.64 -6.34 8.69
N LYS A 62 -11.82 -6.39 8.09
CA LYS A 62 -12.10 -5.67 6.85
C LYS A 62 -12.32 -4.20 7.11
N LEU A 63 -11.78 -3.40 6.20
CA LEU A 63 -11.83 -1.95 6.28
C LEU A 63 -12.57 -1.38 5.10
N GLN A 64 -13.34 -0.32 5.33
CA GLN A 64 -13.93 0.50 4.30
C GLN A 64 -13.27 1.87 4.34
N LEU A 65 -12.78 2.35 3.18
CA LEU A 65 -12.24 3.70 3.09
C LEU A 65 -13.38 4.71 3.30
N VAL A 66 -13.26 5.56 4.31
CA VAL A 66 -14.19 6.67 4.57
C VAL A 66 -13.74 7.90 3.79
N ARG A 67 -12.45 8.24 3.89
CA ARG A 67 -11.83 9.33 3.13
C ARG A 67 -10.32 9.15 3.02
N ALA A 68 -9.75 9.69 1.95
CA ALA A 68 -8.32 9.84 1.77
C ALA A 68 -8.00 11.34 1.70
N ASP A 69 -7.59 11.91 2.83
CA ASP A 69 -7.47 13.36 3.01
C ASP A 69 -6.29 13.97 2.23
N ASN A 70 -5.23 13.19 2.06
CA ASN A 70 -4.04 13.63 1.34
C ASN A 70 -3.38 12.44 0.67
N VAL A 71 -3.38 12.43 -0.66
CA VAL A 71 -2.74 11.38 -1.46
C VAL A 71 -1.82 12.06 -2.46
N LYS A 72 -0.52 11.77 -2.39
CA LYS A 72 0.49 12.32 -3.29
C LYS A 72 1.28 11.22 -3.95
N PHE A 73 1.12 11.09 -5.27
CA PHE A 73 1.94 10.22 -6.12
C PHE A 73 3.21 10.98 -6.49
N ILE A 74 4.32 10.64 -5.84
CA ILE A 74 5.58 11.39 -5.91
C ILE A 74 6.43 10.92 -7.10
N SER A 75 6.41 9.62 -7.38
CA SER A 75 7.18 9.03 -8.48
C SER A 75 6.47 7.82 -9.09
N VAL A 76 6.91 7.43 -10.29
CA VAL A 76 6.41 6.24 -10.99
C VAL A 76 6.94 4.98 -10.30
N CYS A 77 6.05 4.02 -10.03
CA CYS A 77 6.42 2.70 -9.53
C CYS A 77 6.44 1.71 -10.70
N ASP A 78 7.61 1.46 -11.27
CA ASP A 78 7.81 0.43 -12.29
C ASP A 78 8.33 -0.85 -11.62
N PRO A 79 7.53 -1.93 -11.55
CA PRO A 79 7.90 -3.17 -10.86
C PRO A 79 9.03 -3.93 -11.58
N THR A 80 9.38 -3.57 -12.83
CA THR A 80 10.48 -4.20 -13.57
C THR A 80 11.83 -3.59 -13.27
N GLN A 81 11.84 -2.35 -12.76
CA GLN A 81 13.05 -1.70 -12.26
C GLN A 81 13.30 -2.07 -10.81
N ASP A 82 12.25 -2.07 -10.00
CA ASP A 82 12.30 -2.45 -8.60
C ASP A 82 10.96 -3.06 -8.19
N ASN A 83 11.00 -4.34 -7.81
CA ASN A 83 9.82 -5.07 -7.38
C ASN A 83 9.64 -5.10 -5.86
N GLU A 84 10.52 -4.45 -5.10
CA GLU A 84 10.36 -4.31 -3.66
C GLU A 84 9.70 -2.97 -3.31
N LEU A 85 8.72 -3.01 -2.42
CA LEU A 85 8.06 -1.82 -1.92
C LEU A 85 7.99 -1.89 -0.39
N ILE A 86 8.52 -0.88 0.27
CA ILE A 86 8.48 -0.72 1.72
C ILE A 86 7.35 0.25 2.06
N LEU A 87 6.40 -0.20 2.87
CA LEU A 87 5.38 0.64 3.48
C LEU A 87 5.87 1.02 4.87
N GLU A 88 5.90 2.32 5.16
CA GLU A 88 6.07 2.87 6.50
C GLU A 88 4.77 3.57 6.88
N SER A 89 4.16 3.15 7.98
CA SER A 89 2.82 3.59 8.36
C SER A 89 2.72 3.88 9.85
N HIS A 90 2.17 5.03 10.20
CA HIS A 90 1.65 5.31 11.52
C HIS A 90 0.14 5.05 11.51
N ILE A 91 -0.33 4.08 12.30
CA ILE A 91 -1.70 3.57 12.26
C ILE A 91 -2.29 3.58 13.67
N THR A 92 -3.41 4.30 13.84
CA THR A 92 -4.10 4.41 15.14
C THR A 92 -5.56 4.04 15.03
N GLU A 93 -6.07 3.40 16.09
CA GLU A 93 -7.47 3.05 16.25
C GLU A 93 -8.18 4.02 17.20
N SER A 94 -9.39 4.43 16.85
CA SER A 94 -10.26 5.26 17.70
C SER A 94 -11.72 4.88 17.48
N GLY A 95 -12.27 4.08 18.40
CA GLY A 95 -13.60 3.50 18.25
C GLY A 95 -13.67 2.59 17.03
N GLU A 96 -14.61 2.85 16.12
CA GLU A 96 -14.77 2.09 14.87
C GLU A 96 -13.86 2.55 13.72
N PHE A 97 -13.01 3.57 13.96
CA PHE A 97 -12.20 4.17 12.92
C PHE A 97 -10.72 3.83 13.06
N ILE A 98 -10.06 3.64 11.92
CA ILE A 98 -8.61 3.53 11.81
C ILE A 98 -8.07 4.71 11.01
N LYS A 99 -7.16 5.46 11.60
CA LYS A 99 -6.38 6.49 10.90
C LYS A 99 -5.06 5.88 10.45
N LEU A 100 -4.73 6.06 9.18
CA LEU A 100 -3.46 5.63 8.62
C LEU A 100 -2.77 6.80 7.93
N LYS A 101 -1.55 7.09 8.35
CA LYS A 101 -0.62 7.98 7.66
C LYS A 101 0.55 7.13 7.18
N GLY A 102 0.72 7.02 5.87
CA GLY A 102 1.69 6.11 5.27
C GLY A 102 2.56 6.75 4.21
N MET A 103 3.74 6.16 3.99
CA MET A 103 4.57 6.41 2.81
C MET A 103 5.11 5.11 2.23
N ALA A 104 5.01 4.98 0.91
CA ALA A 104 5.55 3.83 0.19
C ALA A 104 6.86 4.24 -0.46
N LYS A 105 7.89 3.40 -0.33
CA LYS A 105 9.24 3.63 -0.83
C LYS A 105 9.75 2.43 -1.62
N ASN A 106 10.58 2.71 -2.62
CA ASN A 106 11.42 1.72 -3.28
C ASN A 106 12.89 2.15 -3.14
N SER A 107 13.83 1.47 -3.80
CA SER A 107 15.26 1.80 -3.78
C SER A 107 15.59 3.20 -4.31
N VAL A 108 14.72 3.80 -5.14
CA VAL A 108 14.91 5.12 -5.73
C VAL A 108 14.43 6.24 -4.81
N GLY A 109 13.35 6.00 -4.06
CA GLY A 109 12.81 6.97 -3.11
C GLY A 109 11.33 6.78 -2.82
N ILE A 110 10.65 7.88 -2.49
CA ILE A 110 9.23 7.87 -2.13
C ILE A 110 8.37 7.79 -3.39
N VAL A 111 7.40 6.88 -3.38
CA VAL A 111 6.45 6.64 -4.47
C VAL A 111 5.09 7.24 -4.13
N LEU A 112 4.60 7.02 -2.92
CA LEU A 112 3.29 7.48 -2.45
C LEU A 112 3.41 8.05 -1.04
N LYS A 113 2.67 9.11 -0.75
CA LYS A 113 2.28 9.50 0.62
C LYS A 113 0.77 9.50 0.73
N ILE A 114 0.24 8.91 1.80
CA ILE A 114 -1.19 8.82 2.05
C ILE A 114 -1.54 9.21 3.49
N ASN A 115 -2.67 9.91 3.65
CA ASN A 115 -3.34 10.08 4.93
C ASN A 115 -4.80 9.69 4.72
N SER A 116 -5.28 8.70 5.47
CA SER A 116 -6.57 8.05 5.23
C SER A 116 -7.29 7.68 6.52
N LEU A 117 -8.62 7.66 6.44
CA LEU A 117 -9.50 7.19 7.49
C LEU A 117 -10.29 6.02 6.95
N TYR A 118 -10.23 4.91 7.67
CA TYR A 118 -11.02 3.71 7.42
C TYR A 118 -12.03 3.51 8.54
N LYS A 119 -13.12 2.82 8.21
CA LYS A 119 -14.09 2.29 9.18
C LYS A 119 -13.93 0.76 9.22
N ALA A 120 -13.88 0.20 10.42
CA ALA A 120 -13.96 -1.23 10.65
C ALA A 120 -15.35 -1.74 10.25
N GLY A 121 -15.38 -2.77 9.40
CA GLY A 121 -16.60 -3.48 9.04
C GLY A 121 -17.11 -4.38 10.16
#